data_AF-A0A4Q6B5M8-F1
#
_entry.id   AF-A0A4Q6B5M8-F1
#
_cell.length_a   1.000
_cell.length_b   1.000
_cell.length_c   1.000
_cell.angle_alpha   90.00
_cell.angle_beta   90.00
_cell.angle_gamma   90.00
#
_symmetry.space_group_name_H-M   'P 1'
#
loop_
_entity.id
_entity.type
_entity.pdbx_description
1 polymer ?
#
loop_
_entity_poly.entity_id
_entity_poly.type
_entity_poly.pdbx_seq_one_letter_code
_entity_poly.pdbx_strand_id
1 'polypeptide(L)'
;MPKPTPTPTPTPVPTPTPTPTPTPTPTPSTAADEIKKKCTPTVEYVNDNSAGGRKFAQYVPDAKLAMIQAAQYVCSVLYKSAAEVPPVTKVKLFLENMDGVAYATGGNGSKELHISTNYINGLNGDIKLEIDGVLIHENTHIWQWSSNGVDGGFIEGIADFVRAGGAWYPSGSRNGKGGKYNDAYTTSAYFIGWLNSK
;
A
#
# COMPACT_ATOMS: atom_id res chain seq x y z
N MET A 1 47.10 7.37 85.98
CA MET A 1 45.93 8.08 85.44
C MET A 1 45.24 7.15 84.44
N PRO A 2 43.92 6.90 84.53
CA PRO A 2 43.23 6.04 83.57
C PRO A 2 42.99 6.78 82.25
N LYS A 3 43.24 6.09 81.13
CA LYS A 3 43.14 6.59 79.75
C LYS A 3 41.66 6.73 79.35
N PRO A 4 41.21 7.86 78.77
CA PRO A 4 39.83 8.03 78.34
C PRO A 4 39.50 7.10 77.17
N THR A 5 38.36 6.42 77.26
CA THR A 5 37.81 5.54 76.22
C THR A 5 37.13 6.38 75.13
N PRO A 6 37.41 6.17 73.84
CA PRO A 6 36.77 6.92 72.77
C PRO A 6 35.28 6.57 72.65
N THR A 7 34.43 7.58 72.48
CA THR A 7 32.99 7.45 72.26
C THR A 7 32.73 7.00 70.80
N PRO A 8 31.85 6.01 70.55
CA PRO A 8 31.57 5.56 69.19
C PRO A 8 30.81 6.64 68.39
N THR A 9 31.27 6.90 67.17
CA THR A 9 30.64 7.81 66.20
C THR A 9 29.39 7.15 65.59
N PRO A 10 28.25 7.85 65.47
CA PRO A 10 27.05 7.28 64.85
C PRO A 10 27.26 6.99 63.36
N THR A 11 26.82 5.80 62.93
CA THR A 11 26.88 5.36 61.54
C THR A 11 25.76 6.02 60.72
N PRO A 12 26.03 6.55 59.50
CA PRO A 12 25.00 7.17 58.68
C PRO A 12 23.95 6.14 58.23
N VAL A 13 22.67 6.52 58.34
CA VAL A 13 21.53 5.72 57.88
C VAL A 13 21.41 5.86 56.36
N PRO A 14 21.26 4.75 55.60
CA PRO A 14 21.12 4.83 54.14
C PRO A 14 19.79 5.50 53.75
N THR A 15 19.87 6.49 52.86
CA THR A 15 18.71 7.15 52.26
C THR A 15 17.97 6.16 51.34
N PRO A 16 16.62 6.06 51.40
CA PRO A 16 15.87 5.17 50.51
C PRO A 16 16.01 5.60 49.05
N THR A 17 16.42 4.65 48.21
CA THR A 17 16.49 4.82 46.75
C THR A 17 15.07 4.92 46.17
N PRO A 18 14.77 5.88 45.28
CA PRO A 18 13.46 5.97 44.65
C PRO A 18 13.15 4.69 43.86
N THR A 19 11.95 4.14 44.07
CA THR A 19 11.45 2.97 43.34
C THR A 19 11.21 3.36 41.87
N PRO A 20 11.69 2.59 40.88
CA PRO A 20 11.44 2.91 39.48
C PRO A 20 9.95 2.85 39.16
N THR A 21 9.42 3.91 38.55
CA THR A 21 8.06 3.93 37.99
C THR A 21 7.93 2.87 36.90
N PRO A 22 6.86 2.05 36.88
CA PRO A 22 6.68 1.08 35.81
C PRO A 22 6.54 1.78 34.46
N THR A 23 7.39 1.41 33.50
CA THR A 23 7.28 1.84 32.11
C THR A 23 5.96 1.32 31.53
N PRO A 24 5.13 2.14 30.86
CA PRO A 24 3.91 1.66 30.23
C PRO A 24 4.25 0.57 29.20
N THR A 25 3.60 -0.58 29.32
CA THR A 25 3.71 -1.66 28.33
C THR A 25 3.07 -1.20 27.01
N PRO A 26 3.75 -1.32 25.86
CA PRO A 26 3.14 -0.94 24.58
C PRO A 26 1.92 -1.83 24.30
N THR A 27 0.82 -1.20 23.89
CA THR A 27 -0.37 -1.93 23.40
C THR A 27 0.02 -2.80 22.20
N PRO A 28 -0.36 -4.09 22.15
CA PRO A 28 -0.06 -4.94 21.01
C PRO A 28 -0.70 -4.38 19.72
N SER A 29 0.11 -4.24 18.67
CA SER A 29 -0.33 -3.83 17.33
C SER A 29 -1.22 -4.90 16.71
N THR A 30 -2.32 -4.54 16.05
CA THR A 30 -3.12 -5.51 15.30
C THR A 30 -2.41 -5.91 14.01
N ALA A 31 -2.74 -7.08 13.44
CA ALA A 31 -2.20 -7.51 12.14
C ALA A 31 -2.51 -6.49 11.03
N ALA A 32 -3.68 -5.85 11.08
CA ALA A 32 -4.07 -4.79 10.15
C ALA A 32 -3.16 -3.56 10.27
N ASP A 33 -2.82 -3.14 11.50
CA ASP A 33 -1.90 -2.03 11.73
C ASP A 33 -0.49 -2.34 11.22
N GLU A 34 -0.02 -3.58 11.40
CA GLU A 34 1.28 -4.02 10.91
C GLU A 34 1.34 -4.07 9.37
N ILE A 35 0.28 -4.57 8.71
CA ILE A 35 0.16 -4.55 7.24
C ILE A 35 0.17 -3.11 6.74
N LYS A 36 -0.66 -2.24 7.33
CA LYS A 36 -0.74 -0.81 6.97
C LYS A 36 0.63 -0.14 7.08
N LYS A 37 1.37 -0.42 8.16
CA LYS A 37 2.72 0.10 8.38
C LYS A 37 3.70 -0.38 7.30
N LYS A 38 3.65 -1.66 6.91
CA LYS A 38 4.51 -2.17 5.83
C LYS A 38 4.14 -1.61 4.46
N CYS A 39 2.86 -1.35 4.20
CA CYS A 39 2.38 -0.81 2.94
C CYS A 39 2.35 0.73 2.91
N THR A 40 3.37 1.33 3.52
CA THR A 40 3.60 2.78 3.52
C THR A 40 5.00 3.05 2.96
N PRO A 41 5.20 2.92 1.64
CA PRO A 41 6.49 3.15 1.02
C PRO A 41 6.79 4.66 0.97
N THR A 42 8.06 5.00 0.73
CA THR A 42 8.40 6.36 0.29
C THR A 42 7.89 6.56 -1.13
N VAL A 43 7.13 7.63 -1.36
CA VAL A 43 6.62 7.96 -2.69
C VAL A 43 7.34 9.18 -3.28
N GLU A 44 8.00 8.96 -4.41
CA GLU A 44 8.44 10.02 -5.30
C GLU A 44 7.39 10.24 -6.40
N TYR A 45 7.19 11.48 -6.80
CA TYR A 45 6.17 11.86 -7.76
C TYR A 45 6.76 12.82 -8.79
N VAL A 46 6.62 12.47 -10.06
CA VAL A 46 7.04 13.26 -11.20
C VAL A 46 5.84 13.45 -12.12
N ASN A 47 5.56 14.70 -12.47
CA ASN A 47 4.48 15.06 -13.38
C ASN A 47 5.08 15.86 -14.55
N ASP A 48 4.84 15.40 -15.79
CA ASP A 48 5.27 16.08 -17.01
C ASP A 48 4.63 17.47 -17.23
N ASN A 49 3.62 17.83 -16.42
CA ASN A 49 2.84 19.05 -16.49
C ASN A 49 2.14 19.27 -17.84
N SER A 50 1.92 18.22 -18.62
CA SER A 50 1.08 18.23 -19.84
C SER A 50 -0.38 18.55 -19.50
N ALA A 51 -1.25 18.66 -20.51
CA ALA A 51 -2.68 18.83 -20.28
C ALA A 51 -3.27 17.68 -19.43
N GLY A 52 -2.86 16.43 -19.72
CA GLY A 52 -3.24 15.26 -18.92
C GLY A 52 -2.64 15.27 -17.52
N GLY A 53 -1.36 15.64 -17.38
CA GLY A 53 -0.70 15.76 -16.08
C GLY A 53 -1.35 16.79 -15.16
N ARG A 54 -1.74 17.95 -15.71
CA ARG A 54 -2.51 18.98 -14.97
C ARG A 54 -3.92 18.51 -14.63
N LYS A 55 -4.58 17.82 -15.56
CA LYS A 55 -5.89 17.23 -15.33
C LYS A 55 -5.85 16.20 -14.21
N PHE A 56 -4.84 15.33 -14.17
CA PHE A 56 -4.63 14.42 -13.03
C PHE A 56 -4.53 15.19 -11.71
N ALA A 57 -3.67 16.22 -11.65
CA ALA A 57 -3.46 16.99 -10.43
C ALA A 57 -4.73 17.70 -9.92
N GLN A 58 -5.67 18.03 -10.83
CA GLN A 58 -6.97 18.57 -10.46
C GLN A 58 -7.85 17.56 -9.70
N TYR A 59 -7.80 16.28 -10.10
CA TYR A 59 -8.61 15.21 -9.51
C TYR A 59 -7.91 14.47 -8.37
N VAL A 60 -6.57 14.47 -8.35
CA VAL A 60 -5.72 13.85 -7.32
C VAL A 60 -4.71 14.88 -6.82
N PRO A 61 -5.13 15.80 -5.93
CA PRO A 61 -4.29 16.92 -5.49
C PRO A 61 -3.08 16.49 -4.64
N ASP A 62 -3.19 15.36 -3.94
CA ASP A 62 -2.06 14.74 -3.22
C ASP A 62 -1.79 13.34 -3.77
N ALA A 63 -0.99 13.31 -4.85
CA ALA A 63 -0.62 12.07 -5.52
C ALA A 63 0.16 11.10 -4.61
N LYS A 64 0.97 11.63 -3.68
CA LYS A 64 1.75 10.80 -2.77
C LYS A 64 0.85 10.11 -1.75
N LEU A 65 -0.09 10.87 -1.16
CA LEU A 65 -1.08 10.32 -0.26
C LEU A 65 -1.98 9.29 -0.97
N ALA A 66 -2.42 9.58 -2.19
CA ALA A 66 -3.23 8.66 -2.99
C ALA A 66 -2.50 7.32 -3.23
N MET A 67 -1.20 7.37 -3.56
CA MET A 67 -0.37 6.16 -3.71
C MET A 67 -0.23 5.38 -2.40
N ILE A 68 -0.05 6.05 -1.26
CA ILE A 68 0.05 5.38 0.05
C ILE A 68 -1.30 4.75 0.42
N GLN A 69 -2.42 5.44 0.19
CA GLN A 69 -3.75 4.91 0.46
C GLN A 69 -4.08 3.71 -0.42
N ALA A 70 -3.73 3.78 -1.71
CA ALA A 70 -3.86 2.66 -2.64
C ALA A 70 -3.03 1.46 -2.16
N ALA A 71 -1.76 1.66 -1.80
CA ALA A 71 -0.91 0.61 -1.26
C ALA A 71 -1.50 -0.06 -0.01
N GLN A 72 -1.97 0.73 0.96
CA GLN A 72 -2.57 0.23 2.19
C GLN A 72 -3.85 -0.56 1.91
N TYR A 73 -4.69 -0.07 1.00
CA TYR A 73 -5.91 -0.77 0.59
C TYR A 73 -5.57 -2.10 -0.08
N VAL A 74 -4.71 -2.08 -1.12
CA VAL A 74 -4.32 -3.28 -1.87
C VAL A 74 -3.77 -4.34 -0.92
N CYS A 75 -2.85 -3.97 -0.03
CA CYS A 75 -2.31 -4.92 0.94
C CYS A 75 -3.35 -5.47 1.92
N SER A 76 -4.34 -4.66 2.31
CA SER A 76 -5.41 -5.12 3.20
C SER A 76 -6.33 -6.15 2.54
N VAL A 77 -6.41 -6.13 1.21
CA VAL A 77 -7.15 -7.14 0.42
C VAL A 77 -6.29 -8.38 0.19
N LEU A 78 -4.99 -8.23 -0.09
CA LEU A 78 -4.12 -9.33 -0.50
C LEU A 78 -3.56 -10.16 0.66
N TYR A 79 -3.40 -9.59 1.86
CA TYR A 79 -2.59 -10.19 2.93
C TYR A 79 -3.34 -10.35 4.24
N LYS A 80 -3.02 -11.43 4.96
CA LYS A 80 -3.53 -11.73 6.30
C LYS A 80 -2.54 -11.32 7.39
N SER A 81 -1.25 -11.22 7.06
CA SER A 81 -0.22 -10.78 8.00
C SER A 81 0.89 -9.96 7.32
N ALA A 82 1.58 -9.13 8.11
CA ALA A 82 2.69 -8.34 7.62
C ALA A 82 3.90 -9.17 7.17
N ALA A 83 3.99 -10.45 7.53
CA ALA A 83 5.04 -11.35 7.06
C ALA A 83 4.91 -11.70 5.57
N GLU A 84 3.70 -11.66 5.03
CA GLU A 84 3.39 -12.01 3.63
C GLU A 84 3.63 -10.84 2.66
N VAL A 85 3.63 -9.61 3.17
CA VAL A 85 3.78 -8.39 2.38
C VAL A 85 5.19 -8.32 1.76
N PRO A 86 5.32 -8.09 0.43
CA PRO A 86 6.62 -7.97 -0.21
C PRO A 86 7.40 -6.76 0.32
N PRO A 87 8.74 -6.81 0.29
CA PRO A 87 9.59 -5.80 0.92
C PRO A 87 9.74 -4.54 0.03
N VAL A 88 8.64 -3.92 -0.41
CA VAL A 88 8.66 -2.67 -1.17
C VAL A 88 8.83 -1.49 -0.21
N THR A 89 9.88 -0.70 -0.41
CA THR A 89 10.21 0.45 0.45
C THR A 89 10.08 1.78 -0.26
N LYS A 90 10.15 1.77 -1.60
CA LYS A 90 10.07 2.96 -2.45
C LYS A 90 9.21 2.71 -3.67
N VAL A 91 8.36 3.69 -3.99
CA VAL A 91 7.59 3.74 -5.22
C VAL A 91 7.80 5.09 -5.89
N LYS A 92 8.03 5.10 -7.20
CA LYS A 92 8.01 6.32 -8.00
C LYS A 92 6.78 6.34 -8.88
N LEU A 93 5.99 7.42 -8.81
CA LEU A 93 4.88 7.67 -9.71
C LEU A 93 5.32 8.66 -10.80
N PHE A 94 5.21 8.25 -12.05
CA PHE A 94 5.45 9.07 -13.24
C PHE A 94 4.13 9.32 -13.97
N LEU A 95 3.82 10.60 -14.20
CA LEU A 95 2.86 10.99 -15.22
C LEU A 95 3.63 11.50 -16.43
N GLU A 96 3.54 10.76 -17.53
CA GLU A 96 4.27 11.07 -18.74
C GLU A 96 3.46 10.78 -20.00
N ASN A 97 3.88 11.42 -21.09
CA ASN A 97 3.30 11.18 -22.40
C ASN A 97 3.81 9.83 -22.93
N MET A 98 2.93 8.83 -22.91
CA MET A 98 3.21 7.48 -23.42
C MET A 98 1.96 6.86 -24.05
N ASP A 99 2.15 5.80 -24.82
CA ASP A 99 1.06 4.96 -25.34
C ASP A 99 0.46 4.07 -24.23
N GLY A 100 -0.75 3.58 -24.46
CA GLY A 100 -1.47 2.75 -23.48
C GLY A 100 -2.05 3.56 -22.32
N VAL A 101 -2.36 2.88 -21.21
CA VAL A 101 -3.02 3.46 -20.03
C VAL A 101 -2.02 3.69 -18.92
N ALA A 102 -1.45 2.61 -18.40
CA ALA A 102 -0.49 2.63 -17.31
C ALA A 102 0.29 1.31 -17.28
N TYR A 103 1.39 1.27 -16.52
CA TYR A 103 2.07 0.03 -16.14
C TYR A 103 2.87 0.20 -14.85
N ALA A 104 3.07 -0.91 -14.14
CA ALA A 104 4.01 -1.01 -13.02
C ALA A 104 5.28 -1.78 -13.41
N THR A 105 6.44 -1.36 -12.89
CA THR A 105 7.72 -2.02 -13.12
C THR A 105 8.65 -1.89 -11.91
N GLY A 106 9.88 -2.41 -12.04
CA GLY A 106 10.93 -2.30 -11.03
C GLY A 106 11.21 -3.59 -10.26
N GLY A 107 12.27 -3.56 -9.46
CA GLY A 107 12.87 -4.71 -8.79
C GLY A 107 12.46 -4.87 -7.32
N ASN A 108 13.28 -5.58 -6.55
CA ASN A 108 13.08 -5.72 -5.11
C ASN A 108 13.31 -4.37 -4.42
N GLY A 109 12.35 -3.94 -3.60
CA GLY A 109 12.44 -2.72 -2.79
C GLY A 109 12.05 -1.43 -3.49
N SER A 110 12.33 -1.28 -4.79
CA SER A 110 12.01 -0.07 -5.56
C SER A 110 11.14 -0.40 -6.76
N LYS A 111 9.93 0.16 -6.77
CA LYS A 111 8.93 0.00 -7.84
C LYS A 111 8.65 1.34 -8.52
N GLU A 112 8.16 1.28 -9.74
CA GLU A 112 7.77 2.44 -10.54
C GLU A 112 6.37 2.21 -11.11
N LEU A 113 5.54 3.25 -11.11
CA LEU A 113 4.19 3.28 -11.67
C LEU A 113 4.16 4.41 -12.69
N HIS A 114 3.82 4.08 -13.92
CA HIS A 114 3.76 5.02 -15.04
C HIS A 114 2.32 5.14 -15.50
N ILE A 115 1.79 6.36 -15.61
CA ILE A 115 0.43 6.62 -16.12
C ILE A 115 0.50 7.57 -17.30
N SER A 116 -0.18 7.20 -18.39
CA SER A 116 -0.21 7.96 -19.63
C SER A 116 -1.00 9.25 -19.45
N THR A 117 -0.32 10.38 -19.63
CA THR A 117 -0.99 11.69 -19.65
C THR A 117 -1.81 11.88 -20.92
N ASN A 118 -1.49 11.20 -22.02
CA ASN A 118 -2.35 11.17 -23.21
C ASN A 118 -3.70 10.52 -22.89
N TYR A 119 -3.68 9.37 -22.22
CA TYR A 119 -4.89 8.68 -21.77
C TYR A 119 -5.73 9.56 -20.85
N ILE A 120 -5.12 10.13 -19.80
CA ILE A 120 -5.81 11.01 -18.84
C ILE A 120 -6.44 12.21 -19.55
N ASN A 121 -5.72 12.82 -20.49
CA ASN A 121 -6.23 13.97 -21.24
C ASN A 121 -7.53 13.62 -21.99
N GLY A 122 -7.60 12.41 -22.58
CA GLY A 122 -8.76 11.92 -23.31
C GLY A 122 -9.95 11.44 -22.45
N LEU A 123 -9.78 11.30 -21.13
CA LEU A 123 -10.87 10.84 -20.25
C LEU A 123 -12.07 11.79 -20.25
N ASN A 124 -13.27 11.21 -20.23
CA ASN A 124 -14.55 11.92 -20.09
C ASN A 124 -15.43 11.16 -19.09
N GLY A 125 -16.47 11.80 -18.55
CA GLY A 125 -17.33 11.19 -17.53
C GLY A 125 -16.73 11.26 -16.13
N ASP A 126 -16.80 10.17 -15.36
CA ASP A 126 -16.26 10.10 -14.01
C ASP A 126 -14.73 9.90 -14.02
N ILE A 127 -14.02 11.00 -14.27
CA ILE A 127 -12.55 11.01 -14.41
C ILE A 127 -11.87 10.56 -13.11
N LYS A 128 -12.42 10.93 -11.94
CA LYS A 128 -11.83 10.57 -10.65
C LYS A 128 -11.94 9.07 -10.41
N LEU A 129 -13.10 8.48 -10.71
CA LEU A 129 -13.30 7.05 -10.60
C LEU A 129 -12.32 6.27 -11.49
N GLU A 130 -12.09 6.72 -12.72
CA GLU A 130 -11.15 6.04 -13.62
C GLU A 130 -9.69 6.17 -13.13
N ILE A 131 -9.26 7.36 -12.71
CA ILE A 131 -7.91 7.57 -12.19
C ILE A 131 -7.67 6.73 -10.93
N ASP A 132 -8.62 6.72 -9.99
CA ASP A 132 -8.52 5.88 -8.79
C ASP A 132 -8.45 4.40 -9.14
N GLY A 133 -9.26 3.95 -10.11
CA GLY A 133 -9.26 2.57 -10.58
C GLY A 133 -7.93 2.15 -11.21
N VAL A 134 -7.32 3.00 -12.04
CA VAL A 134 -5.97 2.77 -12.60
C VAL A 134 -4.93 2.72 -11.49
N LEU A 135 -4.97 3.65 -10.52
CA LEU A 135 -4.03 3.66 -9.40
C LEU A 135 -4.10 2.37 -8.56
N ILE A 136 -5.30 1.82 -8.35
CA ILE A 136 -5.51 0.57 -7.61
C ILE A 136 -5.05 -0.64 -8.43
N HIS A 137 -5.39 -0.70 -9.73
CA HIS A 137 -4.95 -1.77 -10.62
C HIS A 137 -3.42 -1.86 -10.64
N GLU A 138 -2.75 -0.74 -10.93
CA GLU A 138 -1.29 -0.74 -11.02
C GLU A 138 -0.59 -0.88 -9.66
N ASN A 139 -1.17 -0.36 -8.56
CA ASN A 139 -0.64 -0.69 -7.22
C ASN A 139 -0.75 -2.18 -6.92
N THR A 140 -1.75 -2.87 -7.44
CA THR A 140 -1.86 -4.31 -7.24
C THR A 140 -0.64 -5.01 -7.84
N HIS A 141 -0.20 -4.62 -9.04
CA HIS A 141 1.05 -5.13 -9.64
C HIS A 141 2.32 -4.79 -8.82
N ILE A 142 2.34 -3.66 -8.10
CA ILE A 142 3.44 -3.30 -7.19
C ILE A 142 3.53 -4.26 -6.00
N TRP A 143 2.37 -4.58 -5.42
CA TRP A 143 2.29 -5.27 -4.14
C TRP A 143 1.99 -6.75 -4.26
N GLN A 144 1.50 -7.27 -5.38
CA GLN A 144 1.25 -8.70 -5.53
C GLN A 144 2.55 -9.46 -5.78
N TRP A 145 2.61 -10.69 -5.29
CA TRP A 145 3.66 -11.62 -5.70
C TRP A 145 3.38 -12.13 -7.10
N SER A 146 4.33 -11.96 -8.02
CA SER A 146 4.37 -12.64 -9.30
C SER A 146 5.47 -13.70 -9.26
N SER A 147 5.14 -14.98 -9.45
CA SER A 147 6.12 -16.06 -9.57
C SER A 147 6.22 -16.56 -11.01
N ASN A 148 7.37 -17.14 -11.36
CA ASN A 148 7.56 -17.78 -12.66
C ASN A 148 6.52 -18.89 -12.84
N GLY A 149 5.65 -18.75 -13.83
CA GLY A 149 4.63 -19.74 -14.20
C GLY A 149 3.19 -19.37 -13.85
N VAL A 150 2.94 -18.24 -13.19
CA VAL A 150 1.57 -17.70 -13.09
C VAL A 150 1.20 -17.06 -14.42
N ASP A 151 0.00 -17.39 -14.91
CA ASP A 151 -0.53 -16.85 -16.16
C ASP A 151 -0.72 -15.32 -16.06
N GLY A 152 -0.26 -14.58 -17.06
CA GLY A 152 -0.37 -13.11 -17.09
C GLY A 152 -1.81 -12.63 -17.00
N GLY A 153 -2.77 -13.31 -17.62
CA GLY A 153 -4.18 -12.98 -17.49
C GLY A 153 -4.77 -13.31 -16.11
N PHE A 154 -4.14 -14.18 -15.32
CA PHE A 154 -4.51 -14.30 -13.91
C PHE A 154 -3.93 -13.15 -13.09
N ILE A 155 -2.69 -12.74 -13.37
CA ILE A 155 -2.03 -11.58 -12.74
C ILE A 155 -2.85 -10.29 -12.95
N GLU A 156 -3.27 -10.00 -14.18
CA GLU A 156 -4.19 -8.91 -14.50
C GLU A 156 -5.55 -9.06 -13.80
N GLY A 157 -6.02 -10.30 -13.67
CA GLY A 157 -7.26 -10.63 -12.98
C GLY A 157 -7.24 -10.30 -11.49
N ILE A 158 -6.11 -10.49 -10.81
CA ILE A 158 -5.94 -10.11 -9.40
C ILE A 158 -6.04 -8.59 -9.26
N ALA A 159 -5.39 -7.83 -10.12
CA ALA A 159 -5.45 -6.37 -10.11
C ALA A 159 -6.89 -5.86 -10.27
N ASP A 160 -7.65 -6.45 -11.19
CA ASP A 160 -9.04 -6.11 -11.39
C ASP A 160 -9.98 -6.64 -10.29
N PHE A 161 -9.64 -7.75 -9.62
CA PHE A 161 -10.35 -8.20 -8.42
C PHE A 161 -10.23 -7.19 -7.27
N VAL A 162 -9.02 -6.68 -7.04
CA VAL A 162 -8.77 -5.65 -6.02
C VAL A 162 -9.46 -4.34 -6.41
N ARG A 163 -9.43 -3.95 -7.70
CA ARG A 163 -10.20 -2.82 -8.24
C ARG A 163 -11.71 -2.98 -8.00
N ALA A 164 -12.23 -4.20 -8.13
CA ALA A 164 -13.66 -4.50 -7.95
C ALA A 164 -14.07 -4.39 -6.48
N GLY A 165 -13.23 -4.86 -5.57
CA GLY A 165 -13.48 -4.87 -4.13
C GLY A 165 -13.75 -3.49 -3.53
N GLY A 166 -13.22 -2.43 -4.13
CA GLY A 166 -13.48 -1.05 -3.70
C GLY A 166 -14.40 -0.26 -4.63
N ALA A 167 -15.09 -0.95 -5.54
CA ALA A 167 -16.07 -0.37 -6.46
C ALA A 167 -15.50 0.69 -7.43
N TRP A 168 -14.21 0.59 -7.81
CA TRP A 168 -13.60 1.51 -8.78
C TRP A 168 -13.81 1.10 -10.24
N TYR A 169 -15.04 0.71 -10.58
CA TYR A 169 -15.44 0.40 -11.95
C TYR A 169 -16.54 1.32 -12.44
N PRO A 170 -16.46 1.75 -13.71
CA PRO A 170 -17.62 2.22 -14.42
C PRO A 170 -18.75 1.17 -14.42
N SER A 171 -20.00 1.62 -14.43
CA SER A 171 -21.13 0.69 -14.55
C SER A 171 -21.04 -0.09 -15.87
N GLY A 172 -21.25 -1.40 -15.83
CA GLY A 172 -21.22 -2.27 -17.01
C GLY A 172 -19.84 -2.83 -17.39
N SER A 173 -18.79 -2.63 -16.59
CA SER A 173 -17.43 -3.13 -16.90
C SER A 173 -17.28 -4.66 -16.98
N ARG A 174 -18.31 -5.45 -16.65
CA ARG A 174 -18.28 -6.90 -16.86
C ARG A 174 -18.58 -7.24 -18.32
N ASN A 175 -17.58 -7.79 -19.01
CA ASN A 175 -17.75 -8.32 -20.36
C ASN A 175 -18.53 -9.65 -20.34
N GLY A 176 -19.85 -9.57 -20.28
CA GLY A 176 -20.75 -10.71 -20.51
C GLY A 176 -20.68 -11.86 -19.50
N LYS A 177 -21.31 -12.98 -19.86
CA LYS A 177 -21.30 -14.25 -19.12
C LYS A 177 -20.28 -15.20 -19.76
N GLY A 178 -19.54 -15.95 -18.95
CA GLY A 178 -18.53 -16.91 -19.42
C GLY A 178 -17.10 -16.43 -19.18
N GLY A 179 -16.13 -17.12 -19.79
CA GLY A 179 -14.70 -16.84 -19.67
C GLY A 179 -13.91 -17.91 -18.91
N LYS A 180 -12.59 -17.85 -19.01
CA LYS A 180 -11.61 -18.66 -18.28
C LYS A 180 -11.02 -17.87 -17.11
N TYR A 181 -10.44 -18.60 -16.16
CA TYR A 181 -9.81 -17.99 -14.99
C TYR A 181 -8.63 -17.07 -15.33
N ASN A 182 -8.08 -17.16 -16.55
CA ASN A 182 -6.94 -16.41 -17.03
C ASN A 182 -7.27 -15.46 -18.21
N ASP A 183 -8.53 -15.07 -18.38
CA ASP A 183 -8.95 -14.14 -19.44
C ASP A 183 -8.68 -12.65 -19.11
N ALA A 184 -7.86 -12.38 -18.10
CA ALA A 184 -7.54 -11.04 -17.59
C ALA A 184 -8.74 -10.25 -17.05
N TYR A 185 -8.40 -9.10 -16.46
CA TYR A 185 -9.31 -8.02 -16.11
C TYR A 185 -10.58 -8.50 -15.37
N THR A 186 -11.74 -7.93 -15.73
CA THR A 186 -13.00 -8.20 -15.05
C THR A 186 -13.39 -9.68 -15.13
N THR A 187 -13.11 -10.39 -16.21
CA THR A 187 -13.47 -11.82 -16.34
C THR A 187 -12.83 -12.66 -15.24
N SER A 188 -11.50 -12.58 -15.10
CA SER A 188 -10.76 -13.25 -14.04
C SER A 188 -11.14 -12.72 -12.65
N ALA A 189 -11.35 -11.40 -12.53
CA ALA A 189 -11.73 -10.77 -11.26
C ALA A 189 -13.06 -11.30 -10.69
N TYR A 190 -14.09 -11.46 -11.53
CA TYR A 190 -15.37 -12.03 -11.09
C TYR A 190 -15.23 -13.49 -10.65
N PHE A 191 -14.34 -14.27 -11.29
CA PHE A 191 -14.05 -15.63 -10.87
C PHE A 191 -13.37 -15.66 -9.48
N ILE A 192 -12.35 -14.82 -9.26
CA ILE A 192 -11.68 -14.69 -7.95
C ILE A 192 -12.65 -14.24 -6.87
N GLY A 193 -13.53 -13.27 -7.17
CA GLY A 193 -14.58 -12.82 -6.26
C GLY A 193 -15.59 -13.91 -5.92
N TRP A 194 -15.97 -14.74 -6.89
CA TRP A 194 -16.83 -15.90 -6.63
C TRP A 194 -16.17 -16.90 -5.68
N LEU A 195 -14.87 -17.19 -5.84
CA LEU A 195 -14.13 -18.09 -4.94
C LEU A 195 -14.10 -17.56 -3.49
N ASN A 196 -13.95 -16.25 -3.31
CA ASN A 196 -13.93 -15.62 -1.97
C ASN A 196 -15.32 -15.52 -1.30
N SER A 197 -16.40 -15.81 -2.03
CA SER A 197 -17.77 -15.81 -1.51
C SER A 197 -18.24 -17.16 -0.97
N LYS A 198 -17.37 -18.17 -1.00
CA LYS A 198 -17.64 -19.55 -0.55
C LYS A 198 -16.96 -19.83 0.77
#